data_AF-A0AB34LEK5-F1
#
_entry.id   AF-A0AB34LEK5-F1
#
_cell.length_a   1.000
_cell.length_b   1.000
_cell.length_c   1.000
_cell.angle_alpha   90.00
_cell.angle_beta   90.00
_cell.angle_gamma   90.00
#
_symmetry.space_group_name_H-M   'P 1'
#
loop_
_entity.id
_entity.type
_entity.pdbx_description
1 polymer ?
#
loop_
_entity_poly.entity_id
_entity_poly.type
_entity_poly.pdbx_seq_one_letter_code
_entity_poly.pdbx_strand_id
1 'polypeptide(L)'
;MSKEYKAIKNFIHNELGLTKEDVIKEIRPLIKQMTERCFNNTYGNDNNIQGWIRCMVKDEINNRHYNLVPKMVEKVLREEMLGNLEIIVRNKNIKD
;
A
#
# COMPACT_ATOMS: atom_id res chain seq x y z
N MET A 1 11.28 -33.65 -2.13
CA MET A 1 12.19 -33.15 -1.08
C MET A 1 13.55 -33.80 -1.23
N SER A 2 14.64 -33.01 -1.21
CA SER A 2 16.02 -33.51 -1.31
C SER A 2 16.38 -34.47 -0.17
N LYS A 3 17.26 -35.45 -0.42
CA LYS A 3 17.83 -36.34 0.60
C LYS A 3 18.58 -35.54 1.67
N GLU A 4 19.29 -34.49 1.27
CA GLU A 4 20.02 -33.59 2.18
C GLU A 4 19.08 -32.85 3.12
N TYR A 5 17.97 -32.34 2.61
CA TYR A 5 16.99 -31.64 3.44
C TYR A 5 16.47 -32.53 4.57
N LYS A 6 16.21 -33.81 4.29
CA LYS A 6 15.78 -34.78 5.31
C LYS A 6 16.87 -35.06 6.33
N ALA A 7 18.12 -35.23 5.90
CA ALA A 7 19.25 -35.47 6.78
C ALA A 7 19.44 -34.30 7.76
N ILE A 8 19.44 -33.06 7.23
CA ILE A 8 19.60 -31.84 8.02
C ILE A 8 18.43 -31.69 9.02
N LYS A 9 17.19 -31.90 8.57
CA LYS A 9 16.02 -31.81 9.44
C LYS A 9 16.09 -32.82 10.60
N ASN A 10 16.46 -34.06 10.30
CA ASN A 10 16.55 -35.12 11.31
C ASN A 10 17.67 -34.84 12.32
N PHE A 11 18.82 -34.34 11.86
CA PHE A 11 19.92 -33.92 12.74
C PHE A 11 19.47 -32.83 13.72
N ILE A 12 18.81 -31.78 13.21
CA ILE A 12 18.33 -30.67 14.04
C ILE A 12 17.31 -31.15 15.09
N HIS A 13 16.41 -32.04 14.70
CA HIS A 13 15.34 -32.50 15.60
C HIS A 13 15.80 -33.57 16.59
N ASN A 14 16.57 -34.56 16.13
CA ASN A 14 16.90 -35.75 16.92
C ASN A 14 18.23 -35.62 17.66
N GLU A 15 19.25 -35.02 17.05
CA GLU A 15 20.58 -34.93 17.65
C GLU A 15 20.75 -33.64 18.44
N LEU A 16 20.28 -32.52 17.90
CA LEU A 16 20.34 -31.22 18.61
C LEU A 16 19.14 -31.00 19.54
N GLY A 17 18.06 -31.80 19.40
CA GLY A 17 16.85 -31.65 20.21
C GLY A 17 16.13 -30.30 20.02
N LEU A 18 16.46 -29.56 18.95
CA LEU A 18 15.95 -28.21 18.72
C LEU A 18 14.56 -28.27 18.10
N THR A 19 13.64 -27.54 18.71
CA THR A 19 12.33 -27.31 18.13
C THR A 19 12.38 -26.16 17.12
N LYS A 20 11.32 -26.04 16.32
CA LYS A 20 11.16 -24.89 15.42
C LYS A 20 11.10 -23.59 16.22
N GLU A 21 10.48 -23.65 17.40
CA GLU A 21 10.27 -22.54 18.31
C GLU A 21 11.60 -22.04 18.89
N ASP A 22 12.52 -22.95 19.24
CA ASP A 22 13.87 -22.61 19.70
C ASP A 22 14.64 -21.86 18.61
N VAL A 23 14.61 -22.38 17.38
CA VAL A 23 15.25 -21.74 16.23
C VAL A 23 14.66 -20.34 15.98
N ILE A 24 13.33 -20.19 16.05
CA ILE A 24 12.67 -18.89 15.90
C ILE A 24 13.08 -17.94 17.01
N LYS A 25 13.13 -18.41 18.26
CA LYS A 25 13.50 -17.61 19.43
C LYS A 25 14.90 -17.04 19.29
N GLU A 26 15.86 -17.84 18.84
CA GLU A 26 17.26 -17.42 18.67
C GLU A 26 17.47 -16.52 17.44
N ILE A 27 16.78 -16.79 16.33
CA ILE A 27 16.97 -16.00 15.09
C ILE A 27 16.24 -14.65 15.13
N ARG A 28 15.08 -14.57 15.80
CA ARG A 28 14.26 -13.36 15.86
C ARG A 28 15.01 -12.09 16.31
N PRO A 29 15.81 -12.08 17.39
CA PRO A 29 16.56 -10.89 17.78
C PRO A 29 17.60 -10.49 16.73
N LEU A 30 18.25 -11.46 16.07
CA LEU A 30 19.23 -11.20 15.01
C LEU A 30 18.59 -10.51 13.81
N ILE A 31 17.44 -11.02 13.35
CA ILE A 31 16.68 -10.38 12.26
C ILE A 31 16.26 -8.97 12.66
N LYS A 32 15.79 -8.77 13.90
CA LYS A 32 15.39 -7.44 14.38
C LYS A 32 16.55 -6.46 14.34
N GLN A 33 17.72 -6.85 14.87
CA GLN A 33 18.91 -6.01 14.86
C GLN A 33 19.38 -5.68 13.44
N MET A 34 19.39 -6.67 12.54
CA MET A 34 19.74 -6.44 11.14
C MET A 34 18.76 -5.48 10.45
N THR A 35 17.47 -5.65 10.71
CA THR A 35 16.41 -4.80 10.18
C THR A 35 16.62 -3.37 10.66
N GLU A 36 16.74 -3.15 11.97
CA GLU A 36 16.99 -1.84 12.57
C GLU A 36 18.25 -1.20 12.01
N ARG A 37 19.34 -1.96 11.83
CA ARG A 37 20.58 -1.44 11.22
C ARG A 37 20.37 -1.01 9.77
N CYS A 38 19.67 -1.82 8.97
CA CYS A 38 19.36 -1.46 7.58
C CYS A 38 18.53 -0.17 7.52
N PHE A 39 17.46 -0.06 8.31
CA PHE A 39 16.64 1.14 8.38
C PHE A 39 17.45 2.36 8.82
N ASN A 40 18.25 2.23 9.88
CA ASN A 40 19.15 3.28 10.34
C ASN A 40 20.13 3.76 9.27
N ASN A 41 20.74 2.82 8.54
CA ASN A 41 21.71 3.16 7.50
C ASN A 41 21.07 3.87 6.31
N THR A 42 19.84 3.48 5.93
CA THR A 42 19.16 4.03 4.75
C THR A 42 18.46 5.35 5.06
N TYR A 43 17.89 5.48 6.26
CA TYR A 43 16.95 6.56 6.58
C TYR A 43 17.35 7.38 7.82
N GLY A 44 18.51 7.09 8.42
CA GLY A 44 19.00 7.75 9.63
C GLY A 44 18.34 7.21 10.91
N ASN A 45 18.63 7.85 12.04
CA ASN A 45 18.18 7.40 13.36
C ASN A 45 16.68 7.58 13.64
N ASP A 46 15.90 8.03 12.63
CA ASP A 46 14.45 8.13 12.70
C ASP A 46 13.80 6.77 12.37
N ASN A 47 14.00 5.81 13.27
CA ASN A 47 13.46 4.44 13.17
C ASN A 47 11.95 4.38 13.48
N ASN A 48 11.19 5.45 13.24
CA ASN A 48 9.76 5.46 13.47
C ASN A 48 9.02 4.70 12.36
N ILE A 49 9.28 3.39 12.23
CA ILE A 49 8.66 2.49 11.26
C ILE A 49 7.13 2.61 11.32
N GLN A 50 6.56 2.80 12.51
CA GLN A 50 5.13 3.03 12.68
C GLN A 50 4.67 4.35 12.03
N GLY A 51 5.44 5.42 12.19
CA GLY A 51 5.26 6.69 11.51
C GLY A 51 5.33 6.54 9.99
N TRP A 52 6.27 5.73 9.49
CA TRP A 52 6.44 5.46 8.07
C TRP A 52 5.25 4.70 7.48
N ILE A 53 4.80 3.64 8.16
CA ILE A 53 3.60 2.90 7.79
C ILE A 53 2.38 3.83 7.78
N ARG A 54 2.25 4.70 8.79
CA ARG A 54 1.16 5.67 8.87
C ARG A 54 1.19 6.65 7.70
N CYS A 55 2.35 7.18 7.32
CA CYS A 55 2.49 8.08 6.19
C CYS A 55 2.16 7.38 4.87
N MET A 56 2.71 6.19 4.61
CA MET A 56 2.43 5.43 3.39
C MET A 56 0.94 5.08 3.25
N VAL A 57 0.27 4.65 4.32
CA VAL A 57 -1.17 4.37 4.30
C VAL A 57 -1.98 5.64 4.06
N LYS A 58 -1.61 6.76 4.69
CA LYS A 58 -2.28 8.05 4.49
C LYS A 58 -2.15 8.52 3.04
N ASP A 59 -0.97 8.39 2.46
CA ASP A 59 -0.68 8.82 1.09
C ASP A 59 -1.45 7.94 0.09
N GLU A 60 -1.53 6.63 0.29
CA GLU A 60 -2.31 5.73 -0.56
C GLU A 60 -3.82 6.03 -0.49
N ILE A 61 -4.36 6.30 0.71
CA ILE A 61 -5.75 6.73 0.90
C ILE A 61 -6.00 8.05 0.17
N ASN A 62 -5.12 9.04 0.38
CA ASN A 62 -5.23 10.33 -0.27
C ASN A 62 -5.13 10.19 -1.80
N ASN A 63 -4.23 9.37 -2.32
CA ASN A 63 -4.08 9.15 -3.75
C ASN A 63 -5.36 8.55 -4.37
N ARG A 64 -6.04 7.65 -3.67
CA ARG A 64 -7.33 7.08 -4.11
C ARG A 64 -8.50 8.07 -4.05
N HIS A 65 -8.47 9.04 -3.13
CA HIS A 65 -9.59 9.97 -2.88
C HIS A 65 -9.35 11.41 -3.36
N TYR A 66 -8.13 11.80 -3.74
CA TYR A 66 -7.76 13.17 -4.11
C TYR A 66 -8.60 13.70 -5.27
N ASN A 67 -8.98 12.82 -6.20
CA ASN A 67 -9.79 13.18 -7.37
C ASN A 67 -11.28 12.88 -7.18
N LEU A 68 -11.72 12.42 -6.00
CA LEU A 68 -13.11 12.05 -5.78
C LEU A 68 -14.03 13.27 -5.78
N VAL A 69 -13.65 14.32 -5.05
CA VAL A 69 -14.44 15.56 -4.94
C VAL A 69 -14.50 16.29 -6.29
N PRO A 70 -13.38 16.53 -7.02
CA PRO A 70 -13.44 17.10 -8.36
C PRO A 70 -14.30 16.29 -9.34
N LYS A 71 -14.20 14.94 -9.32
CA LYS A 71 -15.00 14.06 -10.20
C LYS A 71 -16.49 14.08 -9.86
N MET A 72 -16.85 14.13 -8.58
CA MET A 72 -18.25 14.24 -8.15
C MET A 72 -18.85 15.58 -8.57
N VAL A 73 -18.10 16.68 -8.38
CA VAL A 73 -18.52 18.02 -8.81
C VAL A 73 -18.68 18.08 -10.33
N GLU A 74 -17.72 17.54 -11.08
CA GLU A 74 -17.81 17.46 -12.54
C GLU A 74 -19.06 16.68 -12.99
N LYS A 75 -19.35 15.55 -12.34
CA LYS A 75 -20.53 14.73 -12.67
C LYS A 75 -21.83 15.49 -12.42
N VAL A 76 -22.00 16.10 -11.25
CA VAL A 76 -23.21 16.87 -10.88
C VAL A 76 -23.41 18.04 -11.86
N LEU A 77 -22.35 18.78 -12.18
CA LEU A 77 -22.43 19.90 -13.13
C LEU A 77 -22.84 19.44 -14.53
N ARG A 78 -22.32 18.30 -15.02
CA ARG A 78 -22.71 17.73 -16.32
C ARG A 78 -24.18 17.32 -16.34
N GLU A 79 -24.67 16.68 -15.28
CA GLU A 79 -26.07 16.25 -15.17
C GLU A 79 -27.03 17.44 -15.14
N GLU A 80 -26.72 18.48 -14.36
CA GLU A 80 -27.51 19.72 -14.29
C GLU A 80 -27.52 20.50 -15.61
N MET A 81 -26.39 20.59 -16.31
CA MET A 81 -26.33 21.28 -17.59
C MET A 81 -27.11 20.54 -18.69
N LEU A 82 -27.05 19.21 -18.71
CA LEU A 82 -27.78 18.40 -19.70
C LEU A 82 -29.29 18.39 -19.45
N GLY A 83 -29.74 18.48 -18.19
CA GLY A 83 -31.15 18.51 -17.83
C GLY A 83 -31.84 19.86 -18.08
N ASN A 84 -31.10 20.97 -17.97
CA ASN A 84 -31.69 22.32 -17.93
C ASN A 84 -31.50 23.15 -19.22
N LEU A 85 -30.81 22.65 -20.24
CA LEU A 85 -30.59 23.39 -21.49
C LEU A 85 -31.63 23.03 -22.56
N GLU A 86 -32.68 23.84 -22.69
CA GLU A 86 -33.54 23.83 -23.87
C GLU A 86 -32.93 24.72 -24.97
N ILE A 87 -32.32 24.10 -25.99
CA ILE A 87 -31.76 24.83 -27.13
C ILE A 87 -32.89 25.21 -28.09
N ILE A 88 -33.37 26.45 -28.00
CA ILE A 88 -34.36 26.99 -28.95
C ILE A 88 -33.62 27.67 -30.11
N VAL A 89 -33.58 26.99 -31.27
CA VAL A 89 -33.04 27.57 -32.51
C VAL A 89 -34.13 28.39 -33.21
N ARG A 90 -33.95 29.71 -33.30
CA ARG A 90 -34.83 30.58 -34.11
C ARG A 90 -34.12 30.97 -35.40
N ASN A 91 -34.67 30.56 -36.55
CA ASN A 91 -34.25 31.09 -37.83
C ASN A 91 -34.69 32.55 -37.94
N LYS A 92 -33.73 33.45 -38.11
CA LYS A 92 -34.00 34.84 -38.45
C LYS A 92 -34.41 34.85 -39.92
N ASN A 93 -35.72 34.91 -40.20
CA ASN A 93 -36.20 35.19 -41.54
C ASN A 93 -35.70 36.58 -41.93
N ILE A 94 -34.67 36.63 -42.76
CA ILE A 94 -34.19 37.85 -43.41
C ILE A 94 -35.19 38.13 -44.54
N LYS A 95 -36.12 39.05 -44.29
CA LYS A 95 -36.91 39.70 -45.35
C LYS A 95 -36.37 41.11 -45.51
N ASP A 96 -35.78 41.39 -46.66
CA ASP A 96 -35.81 42.68 -47.35
C ASP A 96 -36.05 42.37 -48.83
#